data_AF-A0A511JEU4-F1
#
_entry.id   AF-A0A511JEU4-F1
#
_cell.length_a   1.000
_cell.length_b   1.000
_cell.length_c   1.000
_cell.angle_alpha   90.00
_cell.angle_beta   90.00
_cell.angle_gamma   90.00
#
_symmetry.space_group_name_H-M   'P 1'
#
loop_
_entity.id
_entity.type
_entity.pdbx_description
1 polymer ?
#
loop_
_entity_poly.entity_id
_entity_poly.type
_entity_poly.pdbx_seq_one_letter_code
_entity_poly.pdbx_strand_id
1 'polypeptide(L)'
;MPDPSEQALSDARAPEAVDDDRRQLVMAWAGAADNADELDLATRLIEESGLPAQETASRRAGIAFLRGDAAGAMAILTDVGRADVPAGGPQHLDHVVALGARAVGGDHASFARLVAVGAAIPGAYRSMYLYVLAVTGDRLGQVGVADEAWRALAVDHGVHTPLVLSRFLAGWVAGRDTQDGNRAAVRVIEAAESLRATSPRPWEDASTTKRTADALVQRGDTAGAAMLVAAVVRTSPPQPRLAELGERIRPAASKAAVVVPFLVAAVATLAAGVLGLLAGVVLIRLVRRSWRIIPSMSLVDERAWFGLDRLQFDARKQRTTDGTTQVRGLVVLLVLVGLIAGSVAAAGLSGLGSDYWPTAPDAIAVGLWLVPLVALPVLGGVLGVRAVRLLDARAILRRDADEDRARLAGATSCRCWESSGLTGPFAAAYASVHLRPSPDPGLSTPPAGRTTVTLECPLSGVRWLSTTTESGISALLLRGTPRVASDAPTGWTGSGGYL
;
A
#
# COMPACT_ATOMS: atom_id res chain seq x y z
N MET A 1 12.65 63.16 17.26
CA MET A 1 13.82 62.42 16.75
C MET A 1 14.00 61.23 17.66
N PRO A 2 13.90 59.99 17.16
CA PRO A 2 14.16 58.80 17.97
C PRO A 2 15.60 58.83 18.47
N ASP A 3 15.81 58.29 19.68
CA ASP A 3 17.12 58.21 20.32
C ASP A 3 18.02 57.27 19.50
N PRO A 4 19.23 57.68 19.06
CA PRO A 4 20.13 56.82 18.30
C PRO A 4 20.51 55.53 19.04
N SER A 5 20.32 55.46 20.37
CA SER A 5 20.51 54.24 21.15
C SER A 5 19.36 53.22 21.00
N GLU A 6 18.12 53.65 20.73
CA GLU A 6 17.01 52.74 20.44
C GLU A 6 17.14 52.11 19.04
N GLN A 7 17.68 52.87 18.08
CA GLN A 7 17.86 52.39 16.72
C GLN A 7 18.97 51.32 16.64
N ALA A 8 20.07 51.48 17.39
CA ALA A 8 21.13 50.48 17.48
C ALA A 8 20.71 49.20 18.22
N LEU A 9 19.83 49.29 19.23
CA LEU A 9 19.26 48.13 19.92
C LEU A 9 18.21 47.39 19.09
N SER A 10 17.48 48.11 18.23
CA SER A 10 16.53 47.54 17.27
C SER A 10 17.25 46.73 16.18
N ASP A 11 18.35 47.26 15.65
CA ASP A 11 19.08 46.60 14.54
C ASP A 11 19.86 45.35 14.99
N ALA A 12 20.28 45.27 16.26
CA ALA A 12 21.03 44.12 16.79
C ALA A 12 20.17 42.90 17.18
N ARG A 13 18.88 43.09 17.49
CA ARG A 13 17.95 41.99 17.87
C ARG A 13 17.25 41.32 16.69
N ALA A 14 17.13 42.02 15.57
CA ALA A 14 16.49 41.51 14.37
C ALA A 14 17.15 40.25 13.74
N PRO A 15 18.49 40.15 13.62
CA PRO A 15 19.11 39.00 12.95
C PRO A 15 18.99 37.67 13.74
N GLU A 16 19.09 37.72 15.07
CA GLU A 16 19.03 36.51 15.92
C GLU A 16 17.62 35.90 15.94
N ALA A 17 16.58 36.73 15.97
CA ALA A 17 15.19 36.28 15.91
C ALA A 17 14.83 35.61 14.57
N VAL A 18 15.40 36.10 13.46
CA VAL A 18 15.18 35.51 12.12
C VAL A 18 15.84 34.14 12.00
N ASP A 19 17.04 33.98 12.56
CA ASP A 19 17.73 32.69 12.58
C ASP A 19 16.96 31.66 13.43
N ASP A 20 16.52 32.02 14.64
CA ASP A 20 15.76 31.11 15.50
C ASP A 20 14.42 30.69 14.90
N ASP A 21 13.68 31.64 14.29
CA ASP A 21 12.44 31.34 13.56
C ASP A 21 12.68 30.35 12.42
N ARG A 22 13.79 30.49 11.70
CA ARG A 22 14.20 29.57 10.64
C ARG A 22 14.53 28.19 11.21
N ARG A 23 15.31 28.10 12.29
CA ARG A 23 15.64 26.80 12.92
C ARG A 23 14.37 26.06 13.36
N GLN A 24 13.44 26.78 14.00
CA GLN A 24 12.15 26.22 14.42
C GLN A 24 11.31 25.75 13.23
N LEU A 25 11.28 26.52 12.14
CA LEU A 25 10.57 26.14 10.92
C LEU A 25 11.12 24.84 10.33
N VAL A 26 12.45 24.75 10.17
CA VAL A 26 13.11 23.57 9.62
C VAL A 26 12.88 22.35 10.51
N MET A 27 12.92 22.50 11.84
CA MET A 27 12.62 21.42 12.78
C MET A 27 11.16 20.96 12.75
N ALA A 28 10.22 21.87 12.50
CA ALA A 28 8.83 21.52 12.27
C ALA A 28 8.68 20.69 10.99
N TRP A 29 9.34 21.08 9.89
CA TRP A 29 9.39 20.26 8.68
C TRP A 29 10.04 18.91 8.91
N ALA A 30 11.13 18.83 9.68
CA ALA A 30 11.76 17.57 10.04
C ALA A 30 10.80 16.66 10.81
N GLY A 31 9.97 17.23 11.70
CA GLY A 31 8.98 16.47 12.47
C GLY A 31 7.82 16.00 11.60
N ALA A 32 7.38 16.84 10.67
CA ALA A 32 6.40 16.45 9.66
C ALA A 32 6.92 15.33 8.74
N ALA A 33 8.20 15.37 8.35
CA ALA A 33 8.84 14.33 7.55
C ALA A 33 8.94 13.00 8.33
N ASP A 34 9.36 13.05 9.59
CA ASP A 34 9.41 11.89 10.49
C ASP A 34 8.03 11.24 10.64
N ASN A 35 6.99 12.05 10.90
CA ASN A 35 5.60 11.57 10.97
C ASN A 35 5.08 10.98 9.65
N ALA A 36 5.73 11.27 8.51
CA ALA A 36 5.37 10.74 7.20
C ALA A 36 6.25 9.55 6.77
N ASP A 37 7.12 9.05 7.65
CA ASP A 37 8.18 8.06 7.39
C ASP A 37 9.20 8.48 6.31
N GLU A 38 9.37 9.78 6.08
CA GLU A 38 10.37 10.32 5.15
C GLU A 38 11.70 10.53 5.89
N LEU A 39 12.24 9.45 6.44
CA LEU A 39 13.37 9.46 7.38
C LEU A 39 14.62 10.15 6.81
N ASP A 40 14.92 9.91 5.52
CA ASP A 40 15.98 10.56 4.71
C ASP A 40 15.84 12.07 4.65
N LEU A 41 14.63 12.54 4.42
CA LEU A 41 14.34 13.95 4.43
C LEU A 41 14.41 14.51 5.86
N ALA A 42 13.86 13.80 6.84
CA ALA A 42 13.88 14.24 8.24
C ALA A 42 15.30 14.42 8.79
N THR A 43 16.22 13.49 8.48
CA THR A 43 17.63 13.61 8.91
C THR A 43 18.31 14.83 8.30
N ARG A 44 18.14 15.04 6.98
CA ARG A 44 18.73 16.20 6.29
C ARG A 44 18.17 17.51 6.83
N LEU A 45 16.87 17.57 7.11
CA LEU A 45 16.24 18.75 7.70
C LEU A 45 16.78 19.00 9.12
N ILE A 46 17.02 17.97 9.93
CA ILE A 46 17.65 18.14 11.24
C ILE A 46 19.07 18.71 11.10
N GLU A 47 19.87 18.19 10.17
CA GLU A 47 21.22 18.70 9.91
C GLU A 47 21.19 20.16 9.43
N GLU A 48 20.26 20.50 8.53
CA GLU A 48 20.09 21.86 8.00
C GLU A 48 19.54 22.86 9.03
N SER A 49 18.86 22.38 10.07
CA SER A 49 18.38 23.26 11.15
C SER A 49 19.51 24.00 11.87
N GLY A 50 20.75 23.47 11.81
CA GLY A 50 21.90 24.04 12.50
C GLY A 50 21.80 24.02 14.03
N LEU A 51 20.78 23.35 14.59
CA LEU A 51 20.65 23.20 16.04
C LEU A 51 21.78 22.32 16.59
N PRO A 52 22.22 22.56 17.84
CA PRO A 52 23.22 21.73 18.49
C PRO A 52 22.85 20.25 18.45
N ALA A 53 23.86 19.39 18.25
CA ALA A 53 23.67 17.94 18.20
C ALA A 53 22.95 17.39 19.43
N GLN A 54 23.13 18.02 20.59
CA GLN A 54 22.51 17.62 21.85
C GLN A 54 21.00 17.87 21.88
N GLU A 55 20.51 18.95 21.27
CA GLU A 55 19.08 19.28 21.21
C GLU A 55 18.31 18.38 20.22
N THR A 56 19.03 17.87 19.21
CA THR A 56 18.44 17.02 18.17
C THR A 56 18.71 15.53 18.38
N ALA A 57 19.50 15.16 19.40
CA ALA A 57 19.98 13.81 19.63
C ALA A 57 18.86 12.76 19.74
N SER A 58 17.82 13.04 20.53
CA SER A 58 16.68 12.14 20.70
C SER A 58 16.01 11.79 19.36
N ARG A 59 15.78 12.79 18.51
CA ARG A 59 15.17 12.59 17.19
C ARG A 59 16.11 11.89 16.22
N ARG A 60 17.39 12.27 16.20
CA ARG A 60 18.42 11.62 15.36
C ARG A 60 18.57 10.15 15.73
N ALA A 61 18.60 9.82 17.02
CA ALA A 61 18.65 8.45 17.50
C ALA A 61 17.41 7.65 17.11
N GLY A 62 16.21 8.23 17.28
CA GLY A 62 14.95 7.63 16.83
C GLY A 62 14.96 7.31 15.34
N ILE A 63 15.31 8.28 14.49
CA ILE A 63 15.37 8.11 13.04
C ILE A 63 16.43 7.07 12.65
N ALA A 64 17.64 7.12 13.23
CA ALA A 64 18.69 6.13 12.99
C ALA A 64 18.21 4.71 13.31
N PHE A 65 17.54 4.56 14.46
CA PHE A 65 16.96 3.27 14.87
C PHE A 65 15.89 2.78 13.88
N LEU A 66 14.96 3.65 13.46
CA LEU A 66 13.90 3.29 12.50
C LEU A 66 14.44 2.91 11.11
N ARG A 67 15.58 3.49 10.70
CA ARG A 67 16.31 3.04 9.50
C ARG A 67 16.98 1.68 9.65
N GLY A 68 17.06 1.14 10.86
CA GLY A 68 17.80 -0.08 11.17
C GLY A 68 19.27 0.14 11.53
N ASP A 69 19.71 1.37 11.77
CA ASP A 69 21.04 1.67 12.30
C ASP A 69 21.00 1.73 13.84
N ALA A 70 20.84 0.56 14.45
CA ALA A 70 20.79 0.44 15.92
C ALA A 70 22.12 0.86 16.58
N ALA A 71 23.25 0.62 15.92
CA ALA A 71 24.56 1.02 16.44
C ALA A 71 24.71 2.56 16.44
N GLY A 72 24.35 3.23 15.34
CA GLY A 72 24.34 4.69 15.26
C GLY A 72 23.38 5.32 16.25
N ALA A 73 22.19 4.75 16.44
CA ALA A 73 21.25 5.21 17.47
C ALA A 73 21.85 5.13 18.88
N MET A 74 22.52 4.03 19.22
CA MET A 74 23.19 3.88 20.53
C MET A 74 24.37 4.84 20.69
N ALA A 75 25.15 5.09 19.64
CA ALA A 75 26.24 6.06 19.68
C ALA A 75 25.71 7.46 20.01
N ILE A 76 24.67 7.92 19.28
CA ILE A 76 24.04 9.23 19.50
C ILE A 76 23.52 9.35 20.95
N LEU A 77 22.85 8.32 21.48
CA LEU A 77 22.32 8.34 22.85
C LEU A 77 23.43 8.30 23.91
N THR A 78 24.54 7.62 23.63
CA THR A 78 25.69 7.56 24.53
C THR A 78 26.37 8.92 24.63
N ASP A 79 26.56 9.61 23.50
CA ASP A 79 27.20 10.92 23.44
C ASP A 79 26.47 11.98 24.28
N VAL A 80 25.14 11.87 24.42
CA VAL A 80 24.33 12.77 25.24
C VAL A 80 23.98 12.23 26.64
N GLY A 81 24.58 11.09 27.04
CA GLY A 81 24.36 10.49 28.37
C GLY A 81 22.94 9.94 28.59
N ARG A 82 22.24 9.55 27.51
CA ARG A 82 20.86 9.01 27.53
C ARG A 82 20.78 7.52 27.18
N ALA A 83 21.91 6.85 27.00
CA ALA A 83 21.95 5.43 26.69
C ALA A 83 21.52 4.55 27.88
N ASP A 84 21.79 4.95 29.12
CA ASP A 84 21.56 4.12 30.30
C ASP A 84 20.11 4.15 30.78
N VAL A 85 19.51 2.96 30.82
CA VAL A 85 18.09 2.79 31.17
C VAL A 85 17.97 2.38 32.63
N PRO A 86 17.40 3.21 33.52
CA PRO A 86 17.27 2.92 34.94
C PRO A 86 16.60 1.56 35.20
N ALA A 87 16.96 0.89 36.29
CA ALA A 87 16.37 -0.40 36.66
C ALA A 87 14.83 -0.33 36.80
N GLY A 88 14.32 0.80 37.28
CA GLY A 88 12.87 1.07 37.40
C GLY A 88 12.12 1.25 36.07
N GLY A 89 12.82 1.28 34.94
CA GLY A 89 12.21 1.38 33.60
C GLY A 89 12.58 2.65 32.83
N PRO A 90 12.10 2.78 31.59
CA PRO A 90 12.30 3.98 30.78
C PRO A 90 11.48 5.15 31.34
N GLN A 91 12.13 6.30 31.43
CA GLN A 91 11.53 7.55 31.90
C GLN A 91 11.27 8.52 30.72
N HIS A 92 11.91 8.27 29.58
CA HIS A 92 11.91 9.11 28.39
C HIS A 92 11.87 8.19 27.16
N LEU A 93 11.46 8.71 26.00
CA LEU A 93 11.49 7.95 24.74
C LEU A 93 12.91 7.48 24.36
N ASP A 94 13.94 8.26 24.70
CA ASP A 94 15.34 7.87 24.47
C ASP A 94 15.68 6.53 25.12
N HIS A 95 15.15 6.27 26.31
CA HIS A 95 15.37 4.99 27.00
C HIS A 95 14.67 3.84 26.27
N VAL A 96 13.52 4.09 25.63
CA VAL A 96 12.81 3.11 24.81
C VAL A 96 13.62 2.78 23.56
N VAL A 97 14.15 3.81 22.87
CA VAL A 97 15.05 3.64 21.73
C VAL A 97 16.32 2.89 22.14
N ALA A 98 16.91 3.21 23.29
CA ALA A 98 18.09 2.52 23.82
C ALA A 98 17.82 1.04 24.11
N LEU A 99 16.68 0.69 24.71
CA LEU A 99 16.27 -0.71 24.91
C LEU A 99 16.13 -1.44 23.56
N GLY A 100 15.45 -0.81 22.60
CA GLY A 100 15.25 -1.38 21.26
C GLY A 100 16.56 -1.60 20.52
N ALA A 101 17.48 -0.63 20.58
CA ALA A 101 18.77 -0.70 19.91
C ALA A 101 19.73 -1.72 20.55
N ARG A 102 19.79 -1.79 21.89
CA ARG A 102 20.51 -2.86 22.61
C ARG A 102 19.96 -4.24 22.30
N ALA A 103 18.63 -4.37 22.24
CA ALA A 103 17.97 -5.62 21.89
C ALA A 103 18.37 -6.10 20.49
N VAL A 104 18.34 -5.21 19.48
CA VAL A 104 18.82 -5.51 18.12
C VAL A 104 20.33 -5.85 18.11
N GLY A 105 21.11 -5.24 19.00
CA GLY A 105 22.52 -5.57 19.22
C GLY A 105 22.79 -6.92 19.93
N GLY A 106 21.76 -7.68 20.29
CA GLY A 106 21.88 -9.02 20.89
C GLY A 106 21.55 -9.09 22.38
N ASP A 107 21.19 -7.99 23.04
CA ASP A 107 20.76 -8.01 24.44
C ASP A 107 19.29 -8.43 24.57
N HIS A 108 19.07 -9.74 24.69
CA HIS A 108 17.73 -10.31 24.87
C HIS A 108 17.01 -9.82 26.13
N ALA A 109 17.73 -9.45 27.20
CA ALA A 109 17.11 -8.92 28.41
C ALA A 109 16.51 -7.53 28.15
N SER A 110 17.17 -6.71 27.33
CA SER A 110 16.62 -5.43 26.87
C SER A 110 15.33 -5.60 26.06
N PHE A 111 15.21 -6.66 25.25
CA PHE A 111 13.95 -6.96 24.55
C PHE A 111 12.82 -7.31 25.52
N ALA A 112 13.08 -8.19 26.49
CA ALA A 112 12.09 -8.56 27.50
C ALA A 112 11.62 -7.34 28.31
N ARG A 113 12.55 -6.43 28.66
CA ARG A 113 12.23 -5.15 29.31
C ARG A 113 11.37 -4.26 28.41
N LEU A 114 11.70 -4.14 27.12
CA LEU A 114 10.93 -3.35 26.16
C LEU A 114 9.47 -3.85 26.06
N VAL A 115 9.25 -5.16 26.03
CA VAL A 115 7.90 -5.75 26.04
C VAL A 115 7.17 -5.45 27.36
N ALA A 116 7.82 -5.66 28.50
CA ALA A 116 7.21 -5.49 29.83
C ALA A 116 6.79 -4.04 30.13
N VAL A 117 7.52 -3.07 29.58
CA VAL A 117 7.27 -1.63 29.79
C VAL A 117 5.95 -1.15 29.17
N GLY A 118 5.40 -1.86 28.17
CA GLY A 118 4.30 -1.36 27.36
C GLY A 118 3.14 -0.80 28.17
N ALA A 119 2.70 -1.48 29.24
CA ALA A 119 1.57 -1.04 30.06
C ALA A 119 1.81 0.29 30.82
N ALA A 120 3.07 0.67 31.03
CA ALA A 120 3.45 1.87 31.78
C ALA A 120 3.72 3.10 30.90
N ILE A 121 3.70 2.96 29.57
CA ILE A 121 3.98 4.08 28.64
C ILE A 121 2.79 5.04 28.60
N PRO A 122 2.99 6.35 28.87
CA PRO A 122 1.95 7.35 28.73
C PRO A 122 1.37 7.39 27.30
N GLY A 123 0.07 7.66 27.17
CA GLY A 123 -0.63 7.65 25.88
C GLY A 123 0.03 8.50 24.79
N ALA A 124 0.56 9.68 25.15
CA ALA A 124 1.26 10.58 24.23
C ALA A 124 2.51 9.97 23.57
N TYR A 125 3.13 8.97 24.20
CA TYR A 125 4.34 8.30 23.73
C TYR A 125 4.07 6.90 23.17
N ARG A 126 2.81 6.45 23.22
CA ARG A 126 2.42 5.09 22.89
C ARG A 126 2.76 4.72 21.44
N SER A 127 2.49 5.62 20.48
CA SER A 127 2.79 5.36 19.07
C SER A 127 4.29 5.17 18.84
N MET A 128 5.14 6.05 19.38
CA MET A 128 6.59 5.92 19.24
C MET A 128 7.12 4.64 19.92
N TYR A 129 6.60 4.29 21.10
CA TYR A 129 6.90 3.00 21.73
C TYR A 129 6.56 1.81 20.83
N LEU A 130 5.37 1.81 20.23
CA LEU A 130 4.94 0.74 19.34
C LEU A 130 5.82 0.67 18.08
N TYR A 131 6.27 1.81 17.53
CA TYR A 131 7.24 1.83 16.43
C TYR A 131 8.54 1.12 16.81
N VAL A 132 9.10 1.47 17.98
CA VAL A 132 10.33 0.86 18.46
C VAL A 132 10.14 -0.64 18.69
N LEU A 133 9.06 -1.03 19.38
CA LEU A 133 8.74 -2.44 19.63
C LEU A 133 8.57 -3.24 18.34
N ALA A 134 7.86 -2.68 17.36
CA ALA A 134 7.59 -3.35 16.10
C ALA A 134 8.87 -3.57 15.29
N VAL A 135 9.72 -2.53 15.17
CA VAL A 135 11.01 -2.63 14.47
C VAL A 135 11.97 -3.58 15.19
N THR A 136 12.08 -3.50 16.52
CA THR A 136 12.90 -4.45 17.31
C THR A 136 12.40 -5.88 17.11
N GLY A 137 11.09 -6.11 17.18
CA GLY A 137 10.48 -7.42 16.98
C GLY A 137 10.78 -7.99 15.60
N ASP A 138 10.62 -7.20 14.54
CA ASP A 138 10.92 -7.61 13.16
C ASP A 138 12.40 -8.01 13.01
N ARG A 139 13.33 -7.23 13.57
CA ARG A 139 14.77 -7.48 13.48
C ARG A 139 15.22 -8.71 14.26
N LEU A 140 14.54 -9.03 15.36
CA LEU A 140 14.81 -10.22 16.16
C LEU A 140 14.04 -11.47 15.71
N GLY A 141 13.26 -11.37 14.62
CA GLY A 141 12.42 -12.47 14.15
C GLY A 141 11.23 -12.80 15.07
N GLN A 142 10.88 -11.89 15.98
CA GLN A 142 9.73 -12.00 16.89
C GLN A 142 8.45 -11.55 16.17
N VAL A 143 8.11 -12.25 15.09
CA VAL A 143 7.07 -11.86 14.11
C VAL A 143 5.73 -11.57 14.78
N GLY A 144 5.30 -12.39 15.75
CA GLY A 144 4.02 -12.19 16.45
C GLY A 144 3.95 -10.86 17.24
N VAL A 145 5.05 -10.46 17.90
CA VAL A 145 5.13 -9.20 18.63
C VAL A 145 5.17 -8.02 17.65
N ALA A 146 5.95 -8.16 16.57
CA ALA A 146 6.05 -7.13 15.54
C ALA A 146 4.71 -6.87 14.85
N ASP A 147 4.02 -7.93 14.43
CA ASP A 147 2.73 -7.83 13.72
C ASP A 147 1.64 -7.22 14.60
N GLU A 148 1.59 -7.57 15.89
CA GLU A 148 0.64 -6.97 16.81
C GLU A 148 0.94 -5.48 17.04
N ALA A 149 2.22 -5.10 17.16
CA ALA A 149 2.61 -3.70 17.31
C ALA A 149 2.31 -2.85 16.05
N TRP A 150 2.60 -3.39 14.86
CA TRP A 150 2.24 -2.75 13.58
C TRP A 150 0.72 -2.62 13.40
N ARG A 151 -0.04 -3.66 13.77
CA ARG A 151 -1.50 -3.64 13.78
C ARG A 151 -2.02 -2.59 14.76
N ALA A 152 -1.50 -2.52 15.98
CA ALA A 152 -1.93 -1.52 16.96
C ALA A 152 -1.68 -0.09 16.46
N LEU A 153 -0.53 0.16 15.81
CA LEU A 153 -0.25 1.44 15.16
C LEU A 153 -1.30 1.79 14.09
N ALA A 154 -1.58 0.84 13.18
CA ALA A 154 -2.48 1.08 12.06
C ALA A 154 -3.95 1.18 12.48
N VAL A 155 -4.42 0.27 13.34
CA VAL A 155 -5.85 0.09 13.67
C VAL A 155 -6.25 0.90 14.90
N ASP A 156 -5.48 0.82 15.98
CA ASP A 156 -5.87 1.42 17.27
C ASP A 156 -5.45 2.90 17.35
N HIS A 157 -4.33 3.25 16.70
CA HIS A 157 -3.77 4.61 16.69
C HIS A 157 -3.98 5.36 15.37
N GLY A 158 -4.54 4.72 14.34
CA GLY A 158 -4.84 5.36 13.05
C GLY A 158 -3.60 5.85 12.29
N VAL A 159 -2.42 5.29 12.57
CA VAL A 159 -1.18 5.68 11.90
C VAL A 159 -1.10 4.98 10.54
N HIS A 160 -1.34 5.74 9.48
CA HIS A 160 -1.45 5.22 8.10
C HIS A 160 -0.29 5.65 7.20
N THR A 161 0.92 5.63 7.74
CA THR A 161 2.13 5.96 7.00
C THR A 161 2.58 4.78 6.12
N PRO A 162 3.38 5.01 5.07
CA PRO A 162 3.82 3.93 4.18
C PRO A 162 4.57 2.80 4.87
N LEU A 163 5.41 3.07 5.89
CA LEU A 163 6.11 2.02 6.62
C LEU A 163 5.12 1.16 7.42
N VAL A 164 4.29 1.80 8.25
CA VAL A 164 3.32 1.12 9.12
C VAL A 164 2.37 0.25 8.30
N LEU A 165 1.76 0.81 7.26
CA LEU A 165 0.82 0.06 6.43
C LEU A 165 1.51 -1.10 5.71
N SER A 166 2.72 -0.89 5.19
CA SER A 166 3.43 -1.97 4.50
C SER A 166 3.77 -3.14 5.43
N ARG A 167 4.15 -2.87 6.68
CA ARG A 167 4.49 -3.90 7.66
C ARG A 167 3.24 -4.58 8.22
N PHE A 168 2.22 -3.79 8.57
CA PHE A 168 0.93 -4.31 9.02
C PHE A 168 0.29 -5.23 7.97
N LEU A 169 0.22 -4.80 6.71
CA LEU A 169 -0.41 -5.59 5.65
C LEU A 169 0.42 -6.81 5.27
N ALA A 170 1.76 -6.74 5.37
CA ALA A 170 2.60 -7.92 5.23
C ALA A 170 2.31 -8.95 6.33
N GLY A 171 2.20 -8.54 7.60
CA GLY A 171 1.77 -9.42 8.70
C GLY A 171 0.37 -9.99 8.48
N TRP A 172 -0.57 -9.14 8.04
CA TRP A 172 -1.95 -9.55 7.75
C TRP A 172 -2.04 -10.63 6.67
N VAL A 173 -1.29 -10.46 5.56
CA VAL A 173 -1.25 -11.43 4.46
C VAL A 173 -0.48 -12.70 4.83
N ALA A 174 0.63 -12.58 5.56
CA ALA A 174 1.40 -13.72 6.04
C ALA A 174 0.58 -14.59 7.00
N GLY A 175 -0.26 -13.96 7.84
CA GLY A 175 -1.18 -14.63 8.76
C GLY A 175 -2.44 -15.22 8.11
N ARG A 176 -2.53 -15.30 6.78
CA ARG A 176 -3.71 -15.87 6.08
C ARG A 176 -3.98 -17.33 6.47
N ASP A 177 -5.22 -17.76 6.25
CA ASP A 177 -5.66 -19.13 6.54
C ASP A 177 -4.86 -20.14 5.68
N THR A 178 -4.18 -21.08 6.33
CA THR A 178 -3.35 -22.09 5.66
C THR A 178 -4.11 -23.39 5.36
N GLN A 179 -5.40 -23.44 5.70
CA GLN A 179 -6.27 -24.60 5.50
C GLN A 179 -7.39 -24.31 4.48
N ASP A 180 -7.89 -23.07 4.43
CA ASP A 180 -8.95 -22.63 3.54
C ASP A 180 -8.47 -21.55 2.56
N GLY A 181 -8.31 -21.96 1.29
CA GLY A 181 -7.85 -21.07 0.21
C GLY A 181 -8.81 -19.93 -0.09
N ASN A 182 -10.12 -20.08 0.16
CA ASN A 182 -11.08 -18.99 -0.07
C ASN A 182 -10.91 -17.90 1.00
N ARG A 183 -10.79 -18.29 2.27
CA ARG A 183 -10.50 -17.35 3.37
C ARG A 183 -9.16 -16.65 3.18
N ALA A 184 -8.14 -17.38 2.73
CA ALA A 184 -6.86 -16.81 2.38
C ALA A 184 -6.97 -15.76 1.26
N ALA A 185 -7.72 -16.05 0.19
CA ALA A 185 -7.94 -15.11 -0.90
C ALA A 185 -8.69 -13.84 -0.46
N VAL A 186 -9.72 -13.99 0.38
CA VAL A 186 -10.45 -12.84 0.96
C VAL A 186 -9.49 -11.95 1.74
N ARG A 187 -8.64 -12.54 2.60
CA ARG A 187 -7.67 -11.79 3.40
C ARG A 187 -6.68 -10.99 2.55
N VAL A 188 -6.21 -11.57 1.45
CA VAL A 188 -5.33 -10.89 0.48
C VAL A 188 -6.04 -9.72 -0.20
N ILE A 189 -7.32 -9.89 -0.56
CA ILE A 189 -8.08 -8.83 -1.21
C ILE A 189 -8.38 -7.68 -0.25
N GLU A 190 -8.72 -7.96 1.01
CA GLU A 190 -8.87 -6.94 2.05
C GLU A 190 -7.57 -6.13 2.23
N ALA A 191 -6.41 -6.77 2.16
CA ALA A 191 -5.13 -6.07 2.17
C ALA A 191 -4.92 -5.20 0.91
N ALA A 192 -5.28 -5.70 -0.27
CA ALA A 192 -5.22 -4.91 -1.51
C ALA A 192 -6.20 -3.73 -1.51
N GLU A 193 -7.39 -3.89 -0.94
CA GLU A 193 -8.37 -2.81 -0.74
C GLU A 193 -7.84 -1.77 0.25
N SER A 194 -7.19 -2.22 1.33
CA SER A 194 -6.53 -1.32 2.30
C SER A 194 -5.42 -0.51 1.63
N LEU A 195 -4.59 -1.13 0.78
CA LEU A 195 -3.60 -0.41 -0.05
C LEU A 195 -4.27 0.57 -1.02
N ARG A 196 -5.40 0.20 -1.63
CA ARG A 196 -6.13 1.10 -2.53
C ARG A 196 -6.69 2.33 -1.82
N ALA A 197 -7.02 2.22 -0.53
CA ALA A 197 -7.54 3.32 0.27
C ALA A 197 -6.46 4.33 0.69
N THR A 198 -5.17 4.03 0.53
CA THR A 198 -4.07 4.91 0.96
C THR A 198 -3.93 6.16 0.11
N SER A 199 -3.18 7.13 0.63
CA SER A 199 -2.70 8.30 -0.12
C SER A 199 -1.18 8.37 -0.03
N PRO A 200 -0.44 8.30 -1.15
CA PRO A 200 -0.92 8.08 -2.52
C PRO A 200 -1.53 6.69 -2.71
N ARG A 201 -2.38 6.54 -3.73
CA ARG A 201 -2.94 5.24 -4.13
C ARG A 201 -1.91 4.41 -4.91
N PRO A 202 -2.04 3.07 -4.99
CA PRO A 202 -1.04 2.21 -5.64
C PRO A 202 -0.77 2.54 -7.10
N TRP A 203 -1.76 3.06 -7.84
CA TRP A 203 -1.61 3.45 -9.24
C TRP A 203 -1.02 4.84 -9.43
N GLU A 204 -1.02 5.67 -8.39
CA GLU A 204 -0.31 6.95 -8.36
C GLU A 204 1.15 6.69 -7.99
N ASP A 205 1.37 5.85 -6.97
CA ASP A 205 2.68 5.44 -6.49
C ASP A 205 2.66 4.00 -5.96
N ALA A 206 3.37 3.12 -6.66
CA ALA A 206 3.45 1.70 -6.32
C ALA A 206 4.40 1.40 -5.15
N SER A 207 5.09 2.39 -4.58
CA SER A 207 6.16 2.19 -3.59
C SER A 207 5.68 1.48 -2.31
N THR A 208 4.50 1.81 -1.78
CA THR A 208 3.95 1.13 -0.60
C THR A 208 3.58 -0.32 -0.91
N THR A 209 3.02 -0.59 -2.09
CA THR A 209 2.74 -1.97 -2.54
C THR A 209 4.03 -2.76 -2.69
N LYS A 210 5.06 -2.17 -3.31
CA LYS A 210 6.39 -2.76 -3.43
C LYS A 210 7.01 -3.06 -2.07
N ARG A 211 7.00 -2.10 -1.13
CA ARG A 211 7.51 -2.29 0.25
C ARG A 211 6.80 -3.44 0.97
N THR A 212 5.48 -3.54 0.81
CA THR A 212 4.68 -4.63 1.41
C THR A 212 5.09 -5.99 0.83
N ALA A 213 5.24 -6.07 -0.49
CA ALA A 213 5.69 -7.28 -1.17
C ALA A 213 7.13 -7.66 -0.78
N ASP A 214 8.05 -6.70 -0.73
CA ASP A 214 9.44 -6.89 -0.30
C ASP A 214 9.49 -7.41 1.16
N ALA A 215 8.63 -6.89 2.05
CA ALA A 215 8.53 -7.35 3.43
C ALA A 215 8.02 -8.81 3.53
N LEU A 216 7.04 -9.20 2.70
CA LEU A 216 6.57 -10.59 2.61
C LEU A 216 7.68 -11.53 2.10
N VAL A 217 8.43 -11.12 1.07
CA VAL A 217 9.57 -11.87 0.55
C VAL A 217 10.67 -12.03 1.59
N GLN A 218 11.01 -10.98 2.33
CA GLN A 218 11.98 -11.02 3.44
C GLN A 218 11.58 -12.02 4.54
N ARG A 219 10.27 -12.22 4.74
CA ARG A 219 9.71 -13.23 5.67
C ARG A 219 9.63 -14.64 5.08
N GLY A 220 10.07 -14.84 3.83
CA GLY A 220 9.98 -16.11 3.11
C GLY A 220 8.63 -16.39 2.45
N ASP A 221 7.68 -15.45 2.49
CA ASP A 221 6.33 -15.61 1.95
C ASP A 221 6.19 -15.04 0.53
N THR A 222 6.92 -15.64 -0.40
CA THR A 222 6.89 -15.27 -1.83
C THR A 222 5.50 -15.46 -2.45
N ALA A 223 4.75 -16.46 -2.01
CA ALA A 223 3.39 -16.72 -2.47
C ALA A 223 2.42 -15.60 -2.05
N GLY A 224 2.49 -15.17 -0.79
CA GLY A 224 1.73 -14.02 -0.28
C GLY A 224 2.06 -12.73 -1.02
N ALA A 225 3.35 -12.47 -1.26
CA ALA A 225 3.78 -11.30 -2.05
C ALA A 225 3.17 -11.30 -3.46
N ALA A 226 3.25 -12.43 -4.16
CA ALA A 226 2.66 -12.58 -5.49
C ALA A 226 1.15 -12.36 -5.47
N MET A 227 0.44 -12.99 -4.53
CA MET A 227 -1.01 -12.87 -4.37
C MET A 227 -1.43 -11.43 -4.10
N LEU A 228 -0.74 -10.72 -3.20
CA LEU A 228 -1.02 -9.33 -2.88
C LEU A 228 -0.85 -8.42 -4.10
N VAL A 229 0.28 -8.52 -4.80
CA VAL A 229 0.52 -7.69 -5.99
C VAL A 229 -0.48 -8.00 -7.09
N ALA A 230 -0.80 -9.28 -7.32
CA ALA A 230 -1.83 -9.67 -8.27
C ALA A 230 -3.21 -9.11 -7.89
N ALA A 231 -3.57 -9.12 -6.61
CA ALA A 231 -4.80 -8.51 -6.12
C ALA A 231 -4.81 -6.98 -6.34
N VAL A 232 -3.73 -6.27 -5.98
CA VAL A 232 -3.62 -4.81 -6.21
C VAL A 232 -3.72 -4.46 -7.70
N VAL A 233 -3.04 -5.19 -8.58
CA VAL A 233 -3.10 -4.97 -10.04
C VAL A 233 -4.53 -5.17 -10.56
N ARG A 234 -5.29 -6.10 -9.99
CA ARG A 234 -6.67 -6.39 -10.40
C ARG A 234 -7.68 -5.38 -9.87
N THR A 235 -7.46 -4.86 -8.67
CA THR A 235 -8.37 -3.90 -8.02
C THR A 235 -8.06 -2.43 -8.37
N SER A 236 -6.95 -2.18 -9.06
CA SER A 236 -6.49 -0.85 -9.43
C SER A 236 -6.68 -0.57 -10.93
N PRO A 237 -6.77 0.71 -11.34
CA PRO A 237 -6.61 1.12 -12.73
C PRO A 237 -5.30 0.57 -13.35
N PRO A 238 -5.30 0.24 -14.66
CA PRO A 238 -4.11 -0.29 -15.31
C PRO A 238 -2.99 0.78 -15.32
N GLN A 239 -1.84 0.43 -14.75
CA GLN A 239 -0.64 1.28 -14.73
C GLN A 239 0.62 0.48 -15.07
N PRO A 240 1.54 1.04 -15.88
CA PRO A 240 2.77 0.34 -16.28
C PRO A 240 3.63 -0.11 -15.08
N ARG A 241 3.79 0.74 -14.05
CA ARG A 241 4.63 0.43 -12.88
C ARG A 241 4.08 -0.70 -12.02
N LEU A 242 2.75 -0.74 -11.84
CA LEU A 242 2.09 -1.85 -11.14
C LEU A 242 2.16 -3.14 -11.97
N ALA A 243 2.00 -3.06 -13.29
CA ALA A 243 2.14 -4.21 -14.18
C ALA A 243 3.57 -4.78 -14.16
N GLU A 244 4.60 -3.92 -14.19
CA GLU A 244 6.00 -4.33 -14.05
C GLU A 244 6.26 -5.01 -12.70
N LEU A 245 5.72 -4.46 -11.60
CA LEU A 245 5.78 -5.10 -10.29
C LEU A 245 5.10 -6.47 -10.30
N GLY A 246 3.93 -6.58 -10.94
CA GLY A 246 3.19 -7.83 -11.11
C GLY A 246 3.97 -8.89 -11.87
N GLU A 247 4.60 -8.55 -12.99
CA GLU A 247 5.40 -9.49 -13.78
C GLU A 247 6.68 -9.94 -13.05
N ARG A 248 7.32 -9.05 -12.27
CA ARG A 248 8.52 -9.41 -11.49
C ARG A 248 8.27 -10.46 -10.40
N ILE A 249 7.10 -10.41 -9.76
CA ILE A 249 6.75 -11.28 -8.61
C ILE A 249 5.83 -12.43 -9.05
N ARG A 250 5.53 -12.53 -10.35
CA ARG A 250 4.63 -13.53 -10.89
C ARG A 250 5.18 -14.95 -10.66
N PRO A 251 4.39 -15.87 -10.12
CA PRO A 251 4.84 -17.23 -9.91
C PRO A 251 4.95 -17.97 -11.25
N ALA A 252 5.98 -18.81 -11.38
CA ALA A 252 6.17 -19.65 -12.56
C ALA A 252 5.10 -20.76 -12.60
N ALA A 253 4.20 -20.69 -13.58
CA ALA A 253 3.21 -21.72 -13.82
C ALA A 253 3.78 -22.82 -14.74
N SER A 254 3.56 -24.09 -14.38
CA SER A 254 3.90 -25.22 -15.22
C SER A 254 2.94 -25.32 -16.40
N LYS A 255 3.44 -25.07 -17.62
CA LYS A 255 2.67 -25.24 -18.86
C LYS A 255 2.16 -26.68 -19.01
N ALA A 256 2.97 -27.67 -18.59
CA ALA A 256 2.59 -29.07 -18.63
C ALA A 256 1.40 -29.37 -17.70
N ALA A 257 1.38 -28.80 -16.49
CA ALA A 257 0.26 -28.98 -15.56
C ALA A 257 -1.06 -28.40 -16.08
N VAL A 258 -0.99 -27.39 -16.96
CA VAL A 258 -2.17 -26.86 -17.65
C VAL A 258 -2.59 -27.77 -18.81
N VAL A 259 -1.67 -28.22 -19.64
CA VAL A 259 -1.97 -28.92 -20.91
C VAL A 259 -2.31 -30.40 -20.72
N VAL A 260 -1.60 -31.12 -19.85
CA VAL A 260 -1.74 -32.59 -19.72
C VAL A 260 -3.17 -33.03 -19.34
N PRO A 261 -3.89 -32.38 -18.41
CA PRO A 261 -5.27 -32.76 -18.10
C PRO A 261 -6.21 -32.68 -19.31
N PHE A 262 -6.02 -31.68 -20.19
CA PHE A 262 -6.83 -31.55 -21.41
C PHE A 262 -6.48 -32.64 -22.42
N LEU A 263 -5.20 -32.97 -22.59
CA LEU A 263 -4.77 -34.06 -23.47
C LEU A 263 -5.34 -35.41 -22.99
N VAL A 264 -5.25 -35.69 -21.68
CA VAL A 264 -5.80 -36.93 -21.11
C VAL A 264 -7.32 -37.02 -21.31
N ALA A 265 -8.04 -35.91 -21.10
CA ALA A 265 -9.49 -35.88 -21.34
C ALA A 265 -9.85 -35.99 -22.83
N ALA A 266 -9.08 -35.38 -23.72
CA ALA A 266 -9.29 -35.51 -25.17
C ALA A 266 -9.10 -36.97 -25.61
N VAL A 267 -8.05 -37.64 -25.13
CA VAL A 267 -7.80 -39.07 -25.39
C VAL A 267 -8.93 -39.94 -24.84
N ALA A 268 -9.38 -39.69 -23.60
CA ALA A 268 -10.50 -40.42 -23.00
C ALA A 268 -11.82 -40.23 -23.77
N THR A 269 -12.07 -39.01 -24.28
CA THR A 269 -13.26 -38.70 -25.09
C THR A 269 -13.22 -39.40 -26.43
N LEU A 270 -12.05 -39.44 -27.10
CA LEU A 270 -11.87 -40.17 -28.36
C LEU A 270 -12.05 -41.68 -28.19
N ALA A 271 -11.63 -42.25 -27.05
CA ALA A 271 -11.70 -43.69 -26.82
C ALA A 271 -13.10 -44.20 -26.43
N ALA A 272 -13.91 -43.40 -25.75
CA ALA A 272 -15.17 -43.86 -25.13
C ALA A 272 -16.40 -42.97 -25.41
N GLY A 273 -16.30 -42.04 -26.37
CA GLY A 273 -17.41 -41.18 -26.77
C GLY A 273 -17.97 -40.33 -25.61
N VAL A 274 -19.31 -40.27 -25.49
CA VAL A 274 -19.99 -39.46 -24.46
C VAL A 274 -19.67 -39.89 -23.03
N LEU A 275 -19.54 -41.20 -22.77
CA LEU A 275 -19.12 -41.72 -21.46
C LEU A 275 -17.66 -41.36 -21.15
N GLY A 276 -16.80 -41.35 -22.17
CA GLY A 276 -15.42 -40.86 -22.08
C GLY A 276 -15.33 -39.39 -21.71
N LEU A 277 -16.27 -38.56 -22.16
CA LEU A 277 -16.34 -37.14 -21.82
C LEU A 277 -16.68 -36.93 -20.33
N LEU A 278 -17.68 -37.65 -19.79
CA LEU A 278 -18.02 -37.60 -18.37
C LEU A 278 -16.86 -38.09 -17.49
N ALA A 279 -16.27 -39.23 -17.84
CA ALA A 279 -15.10 -39.77 -17.15
C ALA A 279 -13.90 -38.81 -17.22
N GLY A 280 -13.67 -38.19 -18.38
CA GLY A 280 -12.63 -37.18 -18.61
C GLY A 280 -12.83 -35.93 -17.75
N VAL A 281 -14.07 -35.44 -17.59
CA VAL A 281 -14.38 -34.30 -16.70
C VAL A 281 -14.11 -34.65 -15.24
N VAL A 282 -14.52 -35.84 -14.80
CA VAL A 282 -14.24 -36.32 -13.44
C VAL A 282 -12.73 -36.48 -13.22
N LEU A 283 -12.02 -37.07 -14.18
CA LEU A 283 -10.57 -37.25 -14.12
C LEU A 283 -9.83 -35.92 -14.12
N ILE A 284 -10.22 -34.94 -14.95
CA ILE A 284 -9.68 -33.57 -14.91
C ILE A 284 -9.89 -32.97 -13.52
N ARG A 285 -11.08 -33.14 -12.92
CA ARG A 285 -11.34 -32.61 -11.58
C ARG A 285 -10.48 -33.27 -10.51
N LEU A 286 -10.32 -34.60 -10.56
CA LEU A 286 -9.47 -35.34 -9.64
C LEU A 286 -8.00 -34.95 -9.81
N VAL A 287 -7.50 -34.97 -11.05
CA VAL A 287 -6.13 -34.58 -11.38
C VAL A 287 -5.86 -33.14 -10.96
N ARG A 288 -6.75 -32.19 -11.26
CA ARG A 288 -6.60 -30.79 -10.80
C ARG A 288 -6.67 -30.63 -9.28
N ARG A 289 -7.31 -31.55 -8.57
CA ARG A 289 -7.38 -31.50 -7.09
C ARG A 289 -6.04 -31.89 -6.46
N SER A 290 -5.27 -32.77 -7.11
CA SER A 290 -4.01 -33.30 -6.60
C SER A 290 -2.76 -32.73 -7.30
N TRP A 291 -2.89 -32.17 -8.49
CA TRP A 291 -1.76 -31.68 -9.29
C TRP A 291 -1.59 -30.18 -9.17
N ARG A 292 -0.38 -29.74 -8.82
CA ARG A 292 -0.02 -28.32 -8.66
C ARG A 292 0.35 -27.70 -10.00
N ILE A 293 -0.36 -26.64 -10.38
CA ILE A 293 -0.05 -25.79 -11.53
C ILE A 293 1.10 -24.84 -11.21
N ILE A 294 1.20 -24.40 -9.95
CA ILE A 294 2.23 -23.50 -9.46
C ILE A 294 3.10 -24.25 -8.43
N PRO A 295 4.24 -24.85 -8.83
CA PRO A 295 5.04 -25.69 -7.94
C PRO A 295 5.60 -24.98 -6.72
N SER A 296 5.81 -23.66 -6.80
CA SER A 296 6.34 -22.84 -5.71
C SER A 296 5.30 -22.49 -4.63
N MET A 297 4.02 -22.81 -4.84
CA MET A 297 2.93 -22.52 -3.91
C MET A 297 2.46 -23.79 -3.19
N SER A 298 1.96 -23.62 -1.96
CA SER A 298 1.17 -24.68 -1.31
C SER A 298 -0.14 -24.90 -2.07
N LEU A 299 -0.79 -26.06 -1.88
CA LEU A 299 -2.10 -26.32 -2.49
C LEU A 299 -3.17 -25.30 -2.04
N VAL A 300 -3.03 -24.76 -0.83
CA VAL A 300 -3.97 -23.76 -0.29
C VAL A 300 -3.71 -22.40 -0.91
N ASP A 301 -2.45 -21.98 -1.02
CA ASP A 301 -2.07 -20.74 -1.71
C ASP A 301 -2.44 -20.79 -3.19
N GLU A 302 -2.28 -21.95 -3.84
CA GLU A 302 -2.68 -22.11 -5.23
C GLU A 302 -4.21 -21.97 -5.40
N ARG A 303 -5.00 -22.55 -4.47
CA ARG A 303 -6.44 -22.33 -4.45
C ARG A 303 -6.79 -20.87 -4.19
N ALA A 304 -6.07 -20.21 -3.28
CA ALA A 304 -6.25 -18.79 -3.00
C ALA A 304 -5.93 -17.93 -4.23
N TRP A 305 -4.82 -18.21 -4.91
CA TRP A 305 -4.39 -17.56 -6.15
C TRP A 305 -5.47 -17.63 -7.24
N PHE A 306 -6.05 -18.82 -7.47
CA PHE A 306 -7.17 -18.96 -8.40
C PHE A 306 -8.49 -18.42 -7.84
N GLY A 307 -8.63 -18.35 -6.52
CA GLY A 307 -9.75 -17.71 -5.83
C GLY A 307 -9.79 -16.20 -6.05
N LEU A 308 -8.63 -15.55 -6.14
CA LEU A 308 -8.51 -14.12 -6.48
C LEU A 308 -9.14 -13.80 -7.85
N ASP A 309 -9.27 -14.76 -8.76
CA ASP A 309 -9.92 -14.56 -10.08
C ASP A 309 -11.45 -14.63 -10.02
N ARG A 310 -11.99 -15.20 -8.93
CA ARG A 310 -13.43 -15.38 -8.69
C ARG A 310 -14.00 -14.30 -7.79
N LEU A 311 -13.18 -13.79 -6.89
CA LEU A 311 -13.54 -12.71 -5.99
C LEU A 311 -13.59 -11.40 -6.78
N GLN A 312 -14.72 -10.74 -6.70
CA GLN A 312 -14.94 -9.45 -7.36
C GLN A 312 -15.37 -8.44 -6.30
N PHE A 313 -14.78 -7.25 -6.37
CA PHE A 313 -15.22 -6.13 -5.57
C PHE A 313 -16.62 -5.71 -6.03
N ASP A 314 -17.63 -5.95 -5.21
CA ASP A 314 -18.98 -5.46 -5.46
C ASP A 314 -19.05 -4.00 -4.98
N ALA A 315 -18.92 -3.08 -5.93
CA ALA A 315 -18.94 -1.65 -5.65
C ALA A 315 -20.25 -1.19 -4.98
N ARG A 316 -21.38 -1.88 -5.21
CA ARG A 316 -22.66 -1.54 -4.57
C ARG A 316 -22.66 -1.90 -3.10
N LYS A 317 -22.06 -3.04 -2.76
CA LYS A 317 -22.00 -3.55 -1.37
C LYS A 317 -20.76 -3.06 -0.62
N GLN A 318 -19.82 -2.40 -1.30
CA GLN A 318 -18.49 -2.05 -0.78
C GLN A 318 -17.80 -3.24 -0.11
N ARG A 319 -18.01 -4.43 -0.67
CA ARG A 319 -17.48 -5.69 -0.15
C ARG A 319 -17.09 -6.58 -1.30
N THR A 320 -16.00 -7.32 -1.11
CA THR A 320 -15.65 -8.40 -2.01
C THR A 320 -16.67 -9.54 -1.88
N THR A 321 -17.26 -9.92 -3.02
CA THR A 321 -18.23 -11.02 -3.08
C THR A 321 -17.69 -12.13 -3.97
N ASP A 322 -18.10 -13.36 -3.67
CA ASP A 322 -17.82 -14.49 -4.54
C ASP A 322 -18.67 -14.36 -5.80
N GLY A 323 -18.01 -14.02 -6.92
CA GLY A 323 -18.65 -13.83 -8.22
C GLY A 323 -19.33 -15.09 -8.75
N THR A 324 -19.11 -16.26 -8.15
CA THR A 324 -19.77 -17.52 -8.52
C THR A 324 -21.24 -17.57 -8.11
N THR A 325 -21.67 -16.79 -7.11
CA THR A 325 -23.06 -16.79 -6.61
C THR A 325 -23.97 -15.82 -7.34
N GLN A 326 -23.42 -14.83 -8.04
CA GLN A 326 -24.20 -13.92 -8.87
C GLN A 326 -24.27 -14.46 -10.29
N VAL A 327 -25.42 -15.04 -10.64
CA VAL A 327 -25.76 -15.35 -12.03
C VAL A 327 -25.83 -14.04 -12.81
N ARG A 328 -24.72 -13.68 -13.47
CA ARG A 328 -24.65 -12.48 -14.31
C ARG A 328 -25.41 -12.75 -15.59
N GLY A 329 -26.56 -12.10 -15.75
CA GLY A 329 -27.46 -12.29 -16.90
C GLY A 329 -26.74 -12.22 -18.25
N LEU A 330 -25.71 -11.38 -18.39
CA LEU A 330 -24.91 -11.26 -19.61
C LEU A 330 -24.06 -12.51 -19.92
N VAL A 331 -23.51 -13.18 -18.90
CA VAL A 331 -22.76 -14.44 -19.11
C VAL A 331 -23.71 -15.54 -19.54
N VAL A 332 -24.86 -15.67 -18.86
CA VAL A 332 -25.90 -16.64 -19.24
C VAL A 332 -26.40 -16.38 -20.65
N LEU A 333 -26.70 -15.12 -20.99
CA LEU A 333 -27.12 -14.72 -22.32
C LEU A 333 -26.12 -15.14 -23.39
N LEU A 334 -24.82 -14.87 -23.20
CA LEU A 334 -23.80 -15.22 -24.19
C LEU A 334 -23.53 -16.72 -24.27
N VAL A 335 -23.66 -17.46 -23.17
CA VAL A 335 -23.65 -18.94 -23.20
C VAL A 335 -24.84 -19.49 -23.99
N LEU A 336 -26.05 -18.94 -23.79
CA LEU A 336 -27.24 -19.33 -24.53
C LEU A 336 -27.12 -19.01 -26.03
N VAL A 337 -26.64 -17.81 -26.38
CA VAL A 337 -26.35 -17.44 -27.77
C VAL A 337 -25.30 -18.39 -28.38
N GLY A 338 -24.25 -18.71 -27.63
CA GLY A 338 -23.25 -19.69 -28.03
C GLY A 338 -23.82 -21.10 -28.24
N LEU A 339 -24.78 -21.53 -27.41
CA LEU A 339 -25.47 -22.81 -27.55
C LEU A 339 -26.37 -22.87 -28.77
N ILE A 340 -27.12 -21.79 -29.04
CA ILE A 340 -27.95 -21.69 -30.24
C ILE A 340 -27.06 -21.73 -31.49
N ALA A 341 -26.00 -20.91 -31.53
CA ALA A 341 -25.05 -20.90 -32.64
C ALA A 341 -24.33 -22.26 -32.80
N GLY A 342 -23.95 -22.90 -31.69
CA GLY A 342 -23.41 -24.26 -31.63
C GLY A 342 -24.33 -25.28 -32.27
N SER A 343 -25.60 -25.25 -31.89
CA SER A 343 -26.62 -26.17 -32.40
C SER A 343 -26.85 -25.99 -33.90
N VAL A 344 -26.92 -24.73 -34.38
CA VAL A 344 -27.07 -24.41 -35.80
C VAL A 344 -25.85 -24.85 -36.61
N ALA A 345 -24.63 -24.57 -36.13
CA ALA A 345 -23.40 -24.98 -36.79
C ALA A 345 -23.25 -26.51 -36.83
N ALA A 346 -23.60 -27.20 -35.73
CA ALA A 346 -23.57 -28.65 -35.64
C ALA A 346 -24.57 -29.30 -36.62
N ALA A 347 -25.78 -28.74 -36.76
CA ALA A 347 -26.76 -29.20 -37.73
C ALA A 347 -26.28 -28.98 -39.19
N GLY A 348 -25.69 -27.83 -39.49
CA GLY A 348 -25.14 -27.54 -40.82
C GLY A 348 -23.96 -28.44 -41.20
N LEU A 349 -23.04 -28.68 -40.27
CA LEU A 349 -21.91 -29.60 -40.46
C LEU A 349 -22.37 -31.05 -40.61
N SER A 350 -23.43 -31.45 -39.91
CA SER A 350 -24.03 -32.77 -40.08
C SER A 350 -24.60 -32.97 -41.48
N GLY A 351 -25.30 -31.97 -42.03
CA GLY A 351 -25.84 -32.03 -43.39
C GLY A 351 -24.74 -32.07 -44.46
N LEU A 352 -23.68 -31.29 -44.29
CA LEU A 352 -22.53 -31.34 -45.20
C LEU A 352 -21.76 -32.67 -45.06
N GLY A 353 -21.59 -33.19 -43.85
CA GLY A 353 -20.89 -34.44 -43.61
C GLY A 353 -21.54 -35.64 -44.29
N SER A 354 -22.88 -35.71 -44.29
CA SER A 354 -23.61 -36.79 -44.96
C SER A 354 -23.46 -36.76 -46.48
N ASP A 355 -23.36 -35.56 -47.06
CA ASP A 355 -23.29 -35.39 -48.51
C ASP A 355 -21.86 -35.62 -49.05
N TYR A 356 -20.84 -35.19 -48.30
CA TYR A 356 -19.46 -35.27 -48.76
C TYR A 356 -18.74 -36.53 -48.27
N TRP A 357 -19.03 -37.04 -47.07
CA TRP A 357 -18.28 -38.15 -46.44
C TRP A 357 -19.19 -39.28 -45.92
N PRO A 358 -19.95 -39.96 -46.80
CA PRO A 358 -20.94 -40.96 -46.39
C PRO A 358 -20.33 -42.20 -45.71
N THR A 359 -19.02 -42.43 -45.86
CA THR A 359 -18.29 -43.54 -45.23
C THR A 359 -17.43 -43.11 -44.04
N ALA A 360 -17.56 -41.87 -43.57
CA ALA A 360 -16.83 -41.42 -42.39
C ALA A 360 -17.20 -42.31 -41.18
N PRO A 361 -16.21 -42.80 -40.42
CA PRO A 361 -16.47 -43.47 -39.15
C PRO A 361 -17.36 -42.63 -38.24
N ASP A 362 -18.33 -43.25 -37.57
CA ASP A 362 -19.28 -42.56 -36.67
C ASP A 362 -18.59 -41.63 -35.66
N ALA A 363 -17.37 -41.98 -35.24
CA ALA A 363 -16.54 -41.16 -34.36
C ALA A 363 -16.21 -39.77 -34.93
N ILE A 364 -15.98 -39.65 -36.24
CA ILE A 364 -15.69 -38.37 -36.92
C ILE A 364 -16.96 -37.53 -37.01
N ALA A 365 -18.11 -38.14 -37.34
CA ALA A 365 -19.39 -37.47 -37.40
C ALA A 365 -19.81 -36.92 -36.02
N VAL A 366 -19.63 -37.72 -34.96
CA VAL A 366 -19.87 -37.32 -33.57
C VAL A 366 -18.95 -36.18 -33.15
N GLY A 367 -17.67 -36.22 -33.55
CA GLY A 367 -16.71 -35.14 -33.29
C GLY A 367 -17.10 -33.82 -33.96
N LEU A 368 -17.50 -33.85 -35.23
CA LEU A 368 -17.96 -32.67 -35.98
C LEU A 368 -19.18 -32.00 -35.37
N TRP A 369 -20.06 -32.77 -34.72
CA TRP A 369 -21.23 -32.25 -34.04
C TRP A 369 -20.91 -31.73 -32.63
N LEU A 370 -20.13 -32.48 -31.85
CA LEU A 370 -19.76 -32.13 -30.47
C LEU A 370 -18.90 -30.88 -30.38
N VAL A 371 -17.94 -30.70 -31.31
CA VAL A 371 -17.00 -29.57 -31.27
C VAL A 371 -17.72 -28.22 -31.27
N PRO A 372 -18.57 -27.85 -32.25
CA PRO A 372 -19.27 -26.56 -32.25
C PRO A 372 -20.29 -26.46 -31.11
N LEU A 373 -20.98 -27.56 -30.77
CA LEU A 373 -21.97 -27.59 -29.69
C LEU A 373 -21.36 -27.26 -28.32
N VAL A 374 -20.11 -27.67 -28.07
CA VAL A 374 -19.40 -27.40 -26.80
C VAL A 374 -18.55 -26.13 -26.90
N ALA A 375 -17.85 -25.92 -28.02
CA ALA A 375 -16.91 -24.80 -28.16
C ALA A 375 -17.60 -23.44 -28.19
N LEU A 376 -18.75 -23.30 -28.87
CA LEU A 376 -19.43 -22.02 -28.99
C LEU A 376 -20.07 -21.53 -27.68
N PRO A 377 -20.74 -22.35 -26.84
CA PRO A 377 -21.14 -21.94 -25.50
C PRO A 377 -19.96 -21.59 -24.60
N VAL A 378 -18.85 -22.35 -24.66
CA VAL A 378 -17.64 -22.06 -23.89
C VAL A 378 -17.05 -20.71 -24.30
N LEU A 379 -16.94 -20.46 -25.61
CA LEU A 379 -16.50 -19.17 -26.14
C LEU A 379 -17.43 -18.04 -25.73
N GLY A 380 -18.75 -18.24 -25.81
CA GLY A 380 -19.76 -17.30 -25.35
C GLY A 380 -19.60 -16.96 -23.86
N GLY A 381 -19.38 -17.97 -23.02
CA GLY A 381 -19.07 -17.79 -21.61
C GLY A 381 -17.80 -16.98 -21.35
N VAL A 382 -16.70 -17.30 -22.06
CA VAL A 382 -15.43 -16.56 -21.97
C VAL A 382 -15.61 -15.09 -22.37
N LEU A 383 -16.28 -14.83 -23.50
CA LEU A 383 -16.57 -13.48 -23.98
C LEU A 383 -17.48 -12.73 -23.00
N GLY A 384 -18.48 -13.40 -22.42
CA GLY A 384 -19.36 -12.81 -21.42
C GLY A 384 -18.63 -12.42 -20.16
N VAL A 385 -17.80 -13.31 -19.60
CA VAL A 385 -16.97 -12.99 -18.44
C VAL A 385 -16.05 -11.80 -18.74
N ARG A 386 -15.43 -11.76 -19.92
CA ARG A 386 -14.57 -10.65 -20.35
C ARG A 386 -15.36 -9.34 -20.49
N ALA A 387 -16.55 -9.38 -21.08
CA ALA A 387 -17.41 -8.21 -21.25
C ALA A 387 -17.85 -7.64 -19.90
N VAL A 388 -18.30 -8.47 -18.94
CA VAL A 388 -18.67 -7.96 -17.62
C VAL A 388 -17.45 -7.40 -16.87
N ARG A 389 -16.29 -8.05 -16.94
CA ARG A 389 -15.04 -7.51 -16.36
C ARG A 389 -14.70 -6.11 -16.91
N LEU A 390 -14.88 -5.89 -18.21
CA LEU A 390 -14.66 -4.58 -18.83
C LEU A 390 -15.67 -3.52 -18.36
N LEU A 391 -16.95 -3.90 -18.20
CA LEU A 391 -17.98 -3.00 -17.70
C LEU A 391 -17.74 -2.64 -16.23
N ASP A 392 -17.41 -3.63 -15.40
CA ASP A 392 -17.07 -3.42 -13.98
C ASP A 392 -15.85 -2.52 -13.84
N ALA A 393 -14.79 -2.78 -14.62
CA ALA A 393 -13.59 -1.95 -14.62
C ALA A 393 -13.92 -0.49 -14.99
N ARG A 394 -14.78 -0.26 -15.98
CA ARG A 394 -15.23 1.10 -16.35
C ARG A 394 -16.05 1.76 -15.22
N ALA A 395 -16.90 1.01 -14.54
CA ALA A 395 -17.68 1.54 -13.42
C ALA A 395 -16.78 1.92 -12.24
N ILE A 396 -15.80 1.08 -11.92
CA ILE A 396 -14.78 1.34 -10.90
C ILE A 396 -13.97 2.60 -11.26
N LEU A 397 -13.48 2.70 -12.49
CA LEU A 397 -12.73 3.89 -12.96
C LEU A 397 -13.52 5.18 -12.86
N ARG A 398 -14.81 5.15 -13.19
CA ARG A 398 -15.69 6.33 -13.06
C ARG A 398 -15.85 6.74 -11.60
N ARG A 399 -16.13 5.78 -10.73
CA ARG A 399 -16.27 6.02 -9.29
C ARG A 399 -14.98 6.55 -8.68
N ASP A 400 -13.84 5.95 -9.00
CA ASP A 400 -12.54 6.41 -8.52
C ASP A 400 -12.27 7.85 -8.99
N ALA A 401 -12.60 8.17 -10.24
CA ALA A 401 -12.50 9.55 -10.74
C ALA A 401 -13.45 10.53 -10.03
N ASP A 402 -14.67 10.09 -9.66
CA ASP A 402 -15.61 10.91 -8.90
C ASP A 402 -15.14 11.12 -7.45
N GLU A 403 -14.63 10.07 -6.80
CA GLU A 403 -14.02 10.13 -5.48
C GLU A 403 -12.77 11.03 -5.49
N ASP A 404 -11.96 10.98 -6.54
CA ASP A 404 -10.79 11.85 -6.71
C ASP A 404 -11.20 13.30 -6.90
N ARG A 405 -12.22 13.57 -7.73
CA ARG A 405 -12.77 14.93 -7.85
C ARG A 405 -13.29 15.45 -6.52
N ALA A 406 -14.04 14.63 -5.77
CA ALA A 406 -14.56 15.01 -4.45
C ALA A 406 -13.42 15.27 -3.45
N ARG A 407 -12.40 14.41 -3.41
CA ARG A 407 -11.22 14.56 -2.56
C ARG A 407 -10.44 15.83 -2.90
N LEU A 408 -10.18 16.07 -4.19
CA LEU A 408 -9.43 17.22 -4.67
C LEU A 408 -10.20 18.54 -4.54
N ALA A 409 -11.54 18.53 -4.55
CA ALA A 409 -12.35 19.71 -4.25
C ALA A 409 -12.05 20.28 -2.84
N GLY A 410 -11.73 19.40 -1.89
CA GLY A 410 -11.30 19.77 -0.55
C GLY A 410 -9.96 20.52 -0.49
N ALA A 411 -9.16 20.52 -1.57
CA ALA A 411 -7.90 21.26 -1.64
C ALA A 411 -8.08 22.77 -1.59
N THR A 412 -9.31 23.28 -1.80
CA THR A 412 -9.64 24.71 -1.67
C THR A 412 -9.75 25.18 -0.21
N SER A 413 -10.09 24.26 0.72
CA SER A 413 -10.26 24.54 2.15
C SER A 413 -8.94 24.48 2.91
N CYS A 414 -8.74 25.37 3.90
CA CYS A 414 -7.52 25.38 4.72
C CYS A 414 -7.39 24.11 5.57
N ARG A 415 -6.24 23.43 5.49
CA ARG A 415 -5.95 22.18 6.23
C ARG A 415 -4.79 22.34 7.22
N CYS A 416 -4.37 23.58 7.52
CA CYS A 416 -3.15 23.84 8.27
C CYS A 416 -3.15 23.26 9.69
N TRP A 417 -4.31 23.03 10.31
CA TRP A 417 -4.39 22.49 11.66
C TRP A 417 -4.60 20.98 11.71
N GLU A 418 -5.13 20.39 10.63
CA GLU A 418 -5.56 18.99 10.61
C GLU A 418 -4.43 18.00 10.37
N SER A 419 -3.40 18.39 9.61
CA SER A 419 -2.30 17.49 9.28
C SER A 419 -0.94 18.16 9.37
N SER A 420 0.06 17.40 9.84
CA SER A 420 1.47 17.80 9.73
C SER A 420 2.06 17.55 8.34
N GLY A 421 1.43 16.71 7.50
CA GLY A 421 1.92 16.43 6.16
C GLY A 421 0.83 15.96 5.19
N LEU A 422 0.98 16.26 3.90
CA LEU A 422 0.08 15.82 2.85
C LEU A 422 0.90 15.11 1.76
N THR A 423 0.33 14.06 1.16
CA THR A 423 1.01 13.28 0.12
C THR A 423 0.14 13.08 -1.12
N GLY A 424 0.78 12.81 -2.25
CA GLY A 424 0.12 12.41 -3.49
C GLY A 424 -0.60 13.57 -4.21
N PRO A 425 -1.61 13.26 -5.05
CA PRO A 425 -2.31 14.28 -5.85
C PRO A 425 -3.01 15.35 -5.02
N PHE A 426 -3.50 15.01 -3.82
CA PHE A 426 -4.11 16.00 -2.93
C PHE A 426 -3.07 17.04 -2.47
N ALA A 427 -1.85 16.63 -2.15
CA ALA A 427 -0.78 17.56 -1.80
C ALA A 427 -0.46 18.51 -2.97
N ALA A 428 -0.35 17.98 -4.19
CA ALA A 428 -0.12 18.80 -5.39
C ALA A 428 -1.27 19.79 -5.66
N ALA A 429 -2.52 19.36 -5.49
CA ALA A 429 -3.69 20.23 -5.66
C ALA A 429 -3.74 21.31 -4.56
N TYR A 430 -3.50 20.94 -3.30
CA TYR A 430 -3.47 21.89 -2.19
C TYR A 430 -2.38 22.93 -2.36
N ALA A 431 -1.18 22.52 -2.79
CA ALA A 431 -0.08 23.42 -3.11
C ALA A 431 -0.43 24.43 -4.20
N SER A 432 -1.09 23.99 -5.28
CA SER A 432 -1.38 24.83 -6.44
C SER A 432 -2.62 25.71 -6.28
N VAL A 433 -3.60 25.29 -5.49
CA VAL A 433 -4.90 25.97 -5.34
C VAL A 433 -4.94 26.86 -4.10
N HIS A 434 -4.35 26.41 -2.99
CA HIS A 434 -4.51 27.05 -1.68
C HIS A 434 -3.27 27.82 -1.21
N LEU A 435 -2.09 27.30 -1.52
CA LEU A 435 -0.83 27.90 -1.06
C LEU A 435 -0.27 28.90 -2.07
N ARG A 436 0.54 29.85 -1.57
CA ARG A 436 1.27 30.83 -2.38
C ARG A 436 2.77 30.67 -2.17
N PRO A 437 3.62 31.06 -3.12
CA PRO A 437 5.07 31.13 -2.89
C PRO A 437 5.37 31.98 -1.64
N SER A 438 6.17 31.44 -0.72
CA SER A 438 6.67 32.18 0.43
C SER A 438 7.79 33.13 -0.02
N PRO A 439 7.82 34.41 0.42
CA PRO A 439 8.89 35.34 0.08
C PRO A 439 10.23 35.00 0.76
N ASP A 440 10.19 34.24 1.85
CA ASP A 440 11.36 33.76 2.57
C ASP A 440 11.94 32.51 1.87
N PRO A 441 13.24 32.52 1.46
CA PRO A 441 13.85 31.45 0.67
C PRO A 441 13.81 30.05 1.29
N GLY A 442 13.44 29.89 2.57
CA GLY A 442 13.28 28.58 3.21
C GLY A 442 14.61 27.84 3.38
N LEU A 443 14.73 26.64 2.80
CA LEU A 443 15.96 25.84 2.88
C LEU A 443 17.09 26.50 2.08
N SER A 444 18.29 26.56 2.67
CA SER A 444 19.50 27.05 1.98
C SER A 444 19.98 26.07 0.93
N THR A 445 19.73 24.77 1.13
CA THR A 445 20.18 23.74 0.20
C THR A 445 19.05 22.74 -0.05
N PRO A 446 18.59 22.54 -1.29
CA PRO A 446 17.59 21.52 -1.56
C PRO A 446 18.19 20.14 -1.20
N PRO A 447 17.43 19.27 -0.50
CA PRO A 447 17.88 17.92 -0.22
C PRO A 447 18.21 17.20 -1.54
N ALA A 448 19.42 16.62 -1.62
CA ALA A 448 19.96 16.03 -2.84
C ALA A 448 18.95 15.16 -3.60
N GLY A 449 18.75 15.49 -4.88
CA GLY A 449 17.85 14.79 -5.80
C GLY A 449 16.38 15.19 -5.72
N ARG A 450 15.98 16.15 -4.87
CA ARG A 450 14.59 16.61 -4.75
C ARG A 450 14.50 18.11 -4.99
N THR A 451 13.49 18.53 -5.76
CA THR A 451 13.11 19.93 -5.85
C THR A 451 12.32 20.32 -4.60
N THR A 452 12.69 21.43 -3.97
CA THR A 452 11.97 21.97 -2.82
C THR A 452 11.50 23.38 -3.08
N VAL A 453 10.28 23.68 -2.67
CA VAL A 453 9.70 25.02 -2.73
C VAL A 453 9.01 25.32 -1.41
N THR A 454 9.27 26.50 -0.85
CA THR A 454 8.58 26.98 0.34
C THR A 454 7.31 27.71 -0.08
N LEU A 455 6.19 27.27 0.47
CA LEU A 455 4.88 27.84 0.24
C LEU A 455 4.30 28.35 1.55
N GLU A 456 3.32 29.25 1.49
CA GLU A 456 2.65 29.82 2.65
C GLU A 456 1.14 29.76 2.46
N CYS A 457 0.42 29.43 3.53
CA CYS A 457 -1.03 29.53 3.58
C CYS A 457 -1.45 30.98 3.84
N PRO A 458 -2.17 31.64 2.91
CA PRO A 458 -2.53 33.06 3.07
C PRO A 458 -3.53 33.32 4.22
N LEU A 459 -4.19 32.28 4.73
CA LEU A 459 -5.18 32.41 5.81
C LEU A 459 -4.57 32.24 7.20
N SER A 460 -3.54 31.39 7.34
CA SER A 460 -2.96 31.03 8.64
C SER A 460 -1.53 31.50 8.83
N GLY A 461 -0.85 31.94 7.76
CA GLY A 461 0.59 32.24 7.77
C GLY A 461 1.47 31.01 8.01
N VAL A 462 0.91 29.79 7.99
CA VAL A 462 1.67 28.56 8.12
C VAL A 462 2.49 28.33 6.86
N ARG A 463 3.79 28.11 7.07
CA ARG A 463 4.76 27.80 6.01
C ARG A 463 4.78 26.29 5.75
N TRP A 464 4.86 25.90 4.48
CA TRP A 464 4.86 24.53 4.01
C TRP A 464 6.09 24.28 3.13
N LEU A 465 6.74 23.14 3.31
CA LEU A 465 7.78 22.66 2.40
C LEU A 465 7.15 21.72 1.38
N SER A 466 7.15 22.12 0.12
CA SER A 466 6.73 21.29 -1.03
C SER A 466 7.93 20.56 -1.61
N THR A 467 7.82 19.24 -1.72
CA THR A 467 8.86 18.35 -2.22
C THR A 467 8.24 17.07 -2.81
N THR A 468 9.05 16.03 -2.98
CA THR A 468 8.61 14.68 -3.37
C THR A 468 8.91 13.66 -2.29
N THR A 469 8.15 12.56 -2.30
CA THR A 469 8.38 11.38 -1.45
C THR A 469 9.73 10.72 -1.78
N GLU A 470 10.17 9.76 -0.97
CA GLU A 470 11.41 8.98 -1.20
C GLU A 470 11.44 8.30 -2.56
N SER A 471 10.28 7.86 -3.05
CA SER A 471 10.13 7.31 -4.41
C SER A 471 10.42 8.33 -5.52
N GLY A 472 10.43 9.63 -5.23
CA GLY A 472 10.53 10.73 -6.18
C GLY A 472 9.29 10.90 -7.06
N ILE A 473 8.20 10.18 -6.79
CA ILE A 473 7.02 10.11 -7.66
C ILE A 473 5.89 11.01 -7.15
N SER A 474 5.60 10.95 -5.86
CA SER A 474 4.45 11.62 -5.27
C SER A 474 4.83 12.97 -4.71
N ALA A 475 3.96 13.96 -4.86
CA ALA A 475 4.11 15.23 -4.15
C ALA A 475 4.01 15.00 -2.64
N LEU A 476 4.81 15.77 -1.90
CA LEU A 476 4.86 15.77 -0.44
C LEU A 476 4.83 17.22 0.03
N LEU A 477 3.91 17.55 0.93
CA LEU A 477 3.87 18.83 1.63
C LEU A 477 4.10 18.58 3.11
N LEU A 478 5.05 19.30 3.71
CA LEU A 478 5.37 19.21 5.12
C LEU A 478 5.05 20.53 5.81
N ARG A 479 4.24 20.46 6.87
CA ARG A 479 3.81 21.63 7.62
C ARG A 479 4.94 22.14 8.51
N GLY A 480 5.19 23.44 8.44
CA GLY A 480 6.11 24.16 9.29
C GLY A 480 5.43 24.80 10.50
N THR A 481 6.10 25.78 11.11
CA THR A 481 5.51 26.65 12.13
C THR A 481 4.76 27.82 11.48
N PRO A 482 3.67 28.32 12.11
CA PRO A 482 3.10 29.62 11.75
C PRO A 482 4.14 30.71 11.96
N ARG A 483 4.09 31.76 11.14
CA ARG A 483 4.89 32.97 11.40
C ARG A 483 4.46 33.55 12.75
N VAL A 484 5.41 33.74 13.66
CA VAL A 484 5.15 34.52 14.88
C VAL A 484 4.81 35.92 14.40
N ALA A 485 3.60 36.40 14.69
CA ALA A 485 3.15 37.72 14.25
C ALA A 485 4.02 38.78 14.94
N SER A 486 5.12 39.17 14.29
CA SER A 486 6.08 40.13 14.80
C SER A 486 5.45 41.52 14.89
N ASP A 487 4.44 41.79 14.05
CA ASP A 487 3.68 43.03 14.02
C ASP A 487 2.25 42.72 13.56
N ALA A 488 1.38 42.24 14.45
CA ALA A 488 -0.05 42.36 14.16
C ALA A 488 -0.36 43.86 14.19
N PRO A 489 -0.76 44.51 13.08
CA PRO A 489 -1.27 45.86 13.15
C PRO A 489 -2.42 45.84 14.15
N THR A 490 -2.34 46.67 15.19
CA THR A 490 -3.32 46.82 16.28
C THR A 490 -4.71 47.31 15.80
N GLY A 491 -5.02 47.19 14.51
CA GLY A 491 -6.19 47.73 13.85
C GLY A 491 -7.18 46.69 13.28
N TRP A 492 -7.11 45.40 13.65
CA TRP A 492 -8.19 44.46 13.26
C TRP A 492 -9.36 44.55 14.23
N THR A 493 -10.20 45.57 14.04
CA THR A 493 -11.55 45.69 14.62
C THR A 493 -12.55 44.85 13.81
N GLY A 494 -12.27 43.55 13.67
CA GLY A 494 -13.15 42.59 13.01
C GLY A 494 -13.91 41.77 14.05
N SER A 495 -15.19 42.07 14.26
CA SER A 495 -16.11 41.24 15.05
C SER A 495 -16.40 39.92 14.31
N GLY A 496 -15.48 38.97 14.35
CA GLY A 496 -15.65 37.63 13.80
C GLY A 496 -15.81 36.61 14.92
N GLY A 497 -17.05 36.25 15.24
CA GLY A 497 -17.34 35.16 16.18
C GLY A 497 -16.75 33.84 15.68
N TYR A 498 -16.07 33.12 16.57
CA TYR A 498 -15.68 31.74 16.35
C TYR A 498 -16.90 30.84 16.63
N LEU A 499 -17.24 29.99 15.66
CA LEU A 499 -18.15 28.84 15.82
C LEU A 499 -17.36 27.61 16.24
#